data_AF-A0A3D6A4S8-F1
#
_entry.id   AF-A0A3D6A4S8-F1
#
_cell.length_a   1.000
_cell.length_b   1.000
_cell.length_c   1.000
_cell.angle_alpha   90.00
_cell.angle_beta   90.00
_cell.angle_gamma   90.00
#
_symmetry.space_group_name_H-M   'P 1'
#
loop_
_entity.id
_entity.type
_entity.pdbx_description
1 polymer ?
#
loop_
_entity_poly.entity_id
_entity_poly.type
_entity_poly.pdbx_seq_one_letter_code
_entity_poly.pdbx_strand_id
1 'polypeptide(L)'
;MRNFSGFSTQKFLGKIGGREVTQLMLGSANYSVDDYPIAVIDRIEVIRGPGASIWGTNAVNGVINLVTKHSGDTQGDSVRFLVQDDGTFMGDYVHGGQVSEDSFYRVWIRDQEYAEGTLDSGRAARDDGYLRKFGFRYDKEWASDLNFYIAGGGATRRLEHVLDFSNRLFYSETLSSALVPLDYARQGSLLSSFHPLYVDPSKLPSATSFWSAPDGTISYPALLTGEISRFQRYGEMTNDSGHIVSKLDGITESDLEWSLTSAFEKTDINMGHLGFEWEQNQLDLAFDANQPIGDSHRVSFGLGYRRTNLDVQSTPLEPFDFGLTPTVDLETLTLLPSSPAILEYDQDFTEFNRLTAYVQDSIHLTEEIVLSVGTKFEENDLTGSGIQPGIRSSWNPNGSNVFWLGYSKAHRQPSLRERYTVLNPGRIWYPSGATPLNPTFGVWANKPFAGGESLDREEIDSYEMGWRNRPNENFLLELS
;
A
#
# COMPACT_ATOMS: atom_id res chain seq x y z
N MET A 1 4.13 -13.86 -0.53
CA MET A 1 3.90 -13.77 0.94
C MET A 1 2.94 -12.63 1.24
N ARG A 2 1.98 -12.83 2.15
CA ARG A 2 1.08 -11.76 2.61
C ARG A 2 1.37 -11.48 4.09
N ASN A 3 1.36 -10.21 4.49
CA ASN A 3 1.44 -9.75 5.90
C ASN A 3 2.77 -9.86 6.67
N PHE A 4 3.91 -10.21 6.08
CA PHE A 4 5.15 -10.34 6.88
C PHE A 4 5.75 -8.99 7.37
N SER A 5 5.32 -7.85 6.84
CA SER A 5 5.91 -6.52 7.11
C SER A 5 4.93 -5.52 7.74
N GLY A 6 3.80 -5.97 8.29
CA GLY A 6 2.77 -5.08 8.83
C GLY A 6 1.92 -4.36 7.76
N PHE A 7 2.29 -4.46 6.47
CA PHE A 7 1.47 -3.97 5.36
C PHE A 7 0.66 -5.12 4.75
N SER A 8 -0.67 -5.02 4.84
CA SER A 8 -1.58 -5.88 4.09
C SER A 8 -1.80 -5.30 2.70
N THR A 9 -1.68 -6.12 1.66
CA THR A 9 -2.08 -5.73 0.31
C THR A 9 -3.55 -5.31 0.33
N GLN A 10 -3.82 -4.11 -0.19
CA GLN A 10 -5.16 -3.54 -0.17
C GLN A 10 -5.96 -4.04 -1.37
N LYS A 11 -7.26 -4.24 -1.13
CA LYS A 11 -8.25 -4.59 -2.16
C LYS A 11 -9.14 -3.40 -2.52
N PHE A 12 -8.78 -2.20 -2.07
CA PHE A 12 -9.43 -0.95 -2.41
C PHE A 12 -8.52 -0.14 -3.32
N LEU A 13 -9.11 0.53 -4.32
CA LEU A 13 -8.42 1.52 -5.10
C LEU A 13 -8.44 2.86 -4.35
N GLY A 14 -7.27 3.37 -3.97
CA GLY A 14 -7.12 4.71 -3.42
C GLY A 14 -6.86 5.74 -4.51
N LYS A 15 -7.65 6.82 -4.54
CA LYS A 15 -7.42 7.99 -5.38
C LYS A 15 -7.37 9.27 -4.54
N ILE A 16 -6.46 10.17 -4.88
CA ILE A 16 -6.31 11.46 -4.20
C ILE A 16 -6.03 12.53 -5.25
N GLY A 17 -6.89 13.55 -5.33
CA GLY A 17 -6.69 14.66 -6.28
C GLY A 17 -6.61 14.22 -7.76
N GLY A 18 -7.25 13.10 -8.11
CA GLY A 18 -7.28 12.54 -9.47
C GLY A 18 -6.25 11.43 -9.74
N ARG A 19 -5.19 11.29 -8.94
CA ARG A 19 -4.18 10.22 -9.10
C ARG A 19 -4.51 8.97 -8.29
N GLU A 20 -4.13 7.79 -8.79
CA GLU A 20 -4.11 6.56 -7.99
C GLU A 20 -2.85 6.53 -7.12
N VAL A 21 -3.02 6.26 -5.83
CA VAL A 21 -1.96 6.34 -4.81
C VAL A 21 -1.45 4.96 -4.34
N THR A 22 -1.91 3.89 -4.99
CA THR A 22 -1.46 2.51 -4.72
C THR A 22 -0.04 2.30 -5.25
N GLN A 23 0.86 1.83 -4.40
CA GLN A 23 2.25 1.51 -4.77
C GLN A 23 2.39 0.04 -5.19
N LEU A 24 3.14 -0.23 -6.26
CA LEU A 24 3.36 -1.59 -6.77
C LEU A 24 4.17 -2.47 -5.81
N MET A 25 5.19 -1.89 -5.16
CA MET A 25 6.08 -2.61 -4.24
C MET A 25 5.30 -3.31 -3.12
N LEU A 26 4.43 -2.57 -2.45
CA LEU A 26 3.64 -3.05 -1.31
C LEU A 26 2.26 -3.60 -1.70
N GLY A 27 1.72 -3.22 -2.87
CA GLY A 27 0.32 -3.46 -3.23
C GLY A 27 -0.67 -2.78 -2.30
N SER A 28 -0.32 -1.61 -1.77
CA SER A 28 -1.17 -0.81 -0.89
C SER A 28 -0.93 0.69 -1.14
N ALA A 29 -1.90 1.53 -0.78
CA ALA A 29 -1.75 2.97 -0.83
C ALA A 29 -0.95 3.50 0.36
N ASN A 30 -0.08 4.49 0.10
CA ASN A 30 0.74 5.11 1.13
C ASN A 30 0.04 6.31 1.78
N TYR A 31 -1.11 6.05 2.41
CA TYR A 31 -1.93 7.11 3.05
C TYR A 31 -1.19 7.89 4.14
N SER A 32 -0.10 7.36 4.69
CA SER A 32 0.68 8.02 5.75
C SER A 32 1.41 9.28 5.27
N VAL A 33 1.70 9.41 3.97
CA VAL A 33 2.37 10.59 3.39
C VAL A 33 1.54 11.31 2.34
N ASP A 34 0.38 10.76 1.93
CA ASP A 34 -0.49 11.35 0.91
C ASP A 34 -1.70 12.14 1.48
N ASP A 35 -1.76 12.35 2.79
CA ASP A 35 -2.85 13.09 3.43
C ASP A 35 -2.88 14.61 3.10
N TYR A 36 -3.97 15.29 3.43
CA TYR A 36 -4.15 16.73 3.16
C TYR A 36 -4.73 17.45 4.39
N PRO A 37 -4.50 18.78 4.54
CA PRO A 37 -5.20 19.56 5.56
C PRO A 37 -6.71 19.52 5.36
N ILE A 38 -7.48 19.39 6.44
CA ILE A 38 -8.95 19.29 6.35
C ILE A 38 -9.58 20.49 5.64
N ALA A 39 -8.97 21.68 5.76
CA ALA A 39 -9.43 22.89 5.12
C ALA A 39 -9.50 22.78 3.59
N VAL A 40 -8.66 21.94 2.98
CA VAL A 40 -8.53 21.78 1.52
C VAL A 40 -9.28 20.58 0.96
N ILE A 41 -9.82 19.72 1.83
CA ILE A 41 -10.61 18.56 1.44
C ILE A 41 -12.03 19.03 1.13
N ASP A 42 -12.55 18.69 -0.05
CA ASP A 42 -13.93 18.92 -0.42
C ASP A 42 -14.80 17.78 0.11
N ARG A 43 -14.48 16.55 -0.32
CA ARG A 43 -15.18 15.34 0.07
C ARG A 43 -14.32 14.10 -0.07
N ILE A 44 -14.73 13.04 0.62
CA ILE A 44 -14.22 11.69 0.45
C ILE A 44 -15.35 10.84 -0.10
N GLU A 45 -15.17 10.31 -1.30
CA GLU A 45 -16.13 9.43 -1.96
C GLU A 45 -15.74 7.98 -1.66
N VAL A 46 -16.71 7.20 -1.18
CA VAL A 46 -16.55 5.77 -0.93
C VAL A 46 -17.53 5.00 -1.80
N ILE A 47 -16.99 4.25 -2.75
CA ILE A 47 -17.78 3.40 -3.64
C ILE A 47 -17.60 1.98 -3.15
N ARG A 48 -18.69 1.43 -2.64
CA ARG A 48 -18.74 0.07 -2.11
C ARG A 48 -18.94 -0.92 -3.24
N GLY A 49 -18.35 -2.10 -3.07
CA GLY A 49 -18.46 -3.16 -4.04
C GLY A 49 -17.45 -3.03 -5.18
N PRO A 50 -17.33 -4.06 -6.02
CA PRO A 50 -16.39 -4.05 -7.13
C PRO A 50 -16.85 -3.04 -8.19
N GLY A 51 -16.18 -1.90 -8.23
CA GLY A 51 -16.42 -0.82 -9.18
C GLY A 51 -15.43 -0.82 -10.35
N ALA A 52 -14.78 -1.96 -10.62
CA ALA A 52 -13.60 -2.04 -11.46
C ALA A 52 -13.82 -1.59 -12.91
N SER A 53 -15.05 -1.71 -13.45
CA SER A 53 -15.39 -1.31 -14.82
C SER A 53 -15.16 0.18 -15.11
N ILE A 54 -15.28 1.05 -14.10
CA ILE A 54 -15.03 2.50 -14.26
C ILE A 54 -13.72 2.90 -13.57
N TRP A 55 -13.52 2.45 -12.33
CA TRP A 55 -12.48 3.04 -11.48
C TRP A 55 -11.10 2.45 -11.70
N GLY A 56 -11.00 1.16 -12.06
CA GLY A 56 -9.75 0.50 -12.38
C GLY A 56 -9.35 -0.66 -11.48
N THR A 57 -8.16 -1.18 -11.79
CA THR A 57 -7.59 -2.35 -11.13
C THR A 57 -7.34 -2.08 -9.66
N ASN A 58 -7.48 -3.13 -8.84
CA ASN A 58 -7.49 -3.07 -7.39
C ASN A 58 -8.75 -2.43 -6.76
N ALA A 59 -9.77 -2.07 -7.54
CA ALA A 59 -11.10 -1.67 -7.03
C ALA A 59 -11.99 -2.86 -6.64
N VAL A 60 -11.39 -3.91 -6.09
CA VAL A 60 -12.05 -5.21 -5.83
C VAL A 60 -13.11 -5.11 -4.74
N ASN A 61 -12.77 -4.46 -3.63
CA ASN A 61 -13.68 -4.22 -2.51
C ASN A 61 -14.38 -2.85 -2.63
N GLY A 62 -13.89 -1.98 -3.51
CA GLY A 62 -14.37 -0.62 -3.67
C GLY A 62 -13.29 0.39 -4.00
N VAL A 63 -13.69 1.66 -3.97
CA VAL A 63 -12.85 2.81 -4.29
C VAL A 63 -13.00 3.85 -3.19
N ILE A 64 -11.89 4.44 -2.79
CA ILE A 64 -11.83 5.59 -1.90
C ILE A 64 -11.20 6.73 -2.69
N ASN A 65 -11.95 7.80 -2.94
CA ASN A 65 -11.49 8.94 -3.72
C ASN A 65 -11.57 10.24 -2.88
N LEU A 66 -10.42 10.83 -2.58
CA LEU A 66 -10.33 12.13 -1.92
C LEU A 66 -10.29 13.25 -2.97
N VAL A 67 -11.32 14.08 -2.95
CA VAL A 67 -11.45 15.25 -3.83
C VAL A 67 -11.04 16.50 -3.05
N THR A 68 -10.17 17.32 -3.64
CA THR A 68 -9.73 18.59 -3.04
C THR A 68 -10.53 19.75 -3.59
N LYS A 69 -10.80 20.75 -2.75
CA LYS A 69 -11.52 21.96 -3.12
C LYS A 69 -10.80 22.72 -4.22
N HIS A 70 -11.57 23.38 -5.08
CA HIS A 70 -11.08 24.42 -5.96
C HIS A 70 -10.39 25.53 -5.14
N SER A 71 -9.31 26.12 -5.65
CA SER A 71 -8.55 27.12 -4.87
C SER A 71 -9.37 28.36 -4.55
N GLY A 72 -10.33 28.71 -5.42
CA GLY A 72 -11.30 29.80 -5.19
C GLY A 72 -12.19 29.59 -3.96
N ASP A 73 -12.40 28.36 -3.51
CA ASP A 73 -13.20 28.04 -2.31
C ASP A 73 -12.39 28.02 -1.01
N THR A 74 -11.09 28.34 -1.09
CA THR A 74 -10.14 28.27 0.03
C THR A 74 -9.35 29.55 0.23
N GLN A 75 -10.00 30.71 0.03
CA GLN A 75 -9.36 32.02 0.14
C GLN A 75 -9.07 32.41 1.60
N GLY A 76 -8.00 33.19 1.80
CA GLY A 76 -7.54 33.63 3.12
C GLY A 76 -6.73 32.56 3.86
N ASP A 77 -6.68 32.67 5.19
CA ASP A 77 -5.83 31.86 6.05
C ASP A 77 -6.65 30.82 6.84
N SER A 78 -6.13 29.60 6.93
CA SER A 78 -6.61 28.57 7.85
C SER A 78 -5.44 28.02 8.65
N VAL A 79 -5.58 28.03 9.98
CA VAL A 79 -4.61 27.46 10.92
C VAL A 79 -5.31 26.37 11.72
N ARG A 80 -4.66 25.21 11.86
CA ARG A 80 -5.13 24.12 12.72
C ARG A 80 -3.99 23.62 13.57
N PHE A 81 -4.27 23.40 14.85
CA PHE A 81 -3.39 22.67 15.75
C PHE A 81 -4.13 21.44 16.28
N LEU A 82 -3.40 20.34 16.45
CA LEU A 82 -3.88 19.11 17.04
C LEU A 82 -2.84 18.63 18.06
N VAL A 83 -3.31 18.32 19.25
CA VAL A 83 -2.51 17.75 20.35
C VAL A 83 -3.24 16.49 20.79
N GLN A 84 -2.51 15.39 20.90
CA GLN A 84 -3.01 14.10 21.39
C GLN A 84 -2.51 13.83 22.80
N ASP A 85 -3.17 12.92 23.50
CA ASP A 85 -2.84 12.53 24.88
C ASP A 85 -1.53 11.74 24.99
N ASP A 86 -1.08 11.12 23.90
CA ASP A 86 0.23 10.49 23.76
C ASP A 86 1.39 11.51 23.62
N GLY A 87 1.08 12.81 23.40
CA GLY A 87 2.06 13.87 23.16
C GLY A 87 2.31 14.21 21.69
N THR A 88 1.67 13.49 20.75
CA THR A 88 1.74 13.79 19.31
C THR A 88 1.15 15.17 19.04
N PHE A 89 1.86 15.98 18.25
CA PHE A 89 1.47 17.34 17.86
C PHE A 89 1.39 17.47 16.34
N MET A 90 0.42 18.23 15.84
CA MET A 90 0.34 18.61 14.42
C MET A 90 -0.10 20.07 14.28
N GLY A 91 0.56 20.79 13.38
CA GLY A 91 0.19 22.12 12.91
C GLY A 91 -0.01 22.16 11.40
N ASP A 92 -1.15 22.68 10.95
CA ASP A 92 -1.43 22.99 9.55
C ASP A 92 -1.55 24.51 9.37
N TYR A 93 -0.98 25.01 8.27
CA TYR A 93 -1.29 26.34 7.75
C TYR A 93 -1.65 26.25 6.28
N VAL A 94 -2.77 26.87 5.90
CA VAL A 94 -3.24 26.99 4.53
C VAL A 94 -3.44 28.46 4.23
N HIS A 95 -2.94 28.91 3.08
CA HIS A 95 -3.22 30.23 2.53
C HIS A 95 -3.74 30.09 1.10
N GLY A 96 -4.87 30.71 0.81
CA GLY A 96 -5.38 30.84 -0.56
C GLY A 96 -5.56 32.30 -0.97
N GLY A 97 -5.34 32.56 -2.25
CA GLY A 97 -5.48 33.87 -2.84
C GLY A 97 -5.99 33.82 -4.27
N GLN A 98 -6.38 35.00 -4.75
CA GLN A 98 -6.85 35.22 -6.10
C GLN A 98 -5.82 36.05 -6.85
N VAL A 99 -5.45 35.63 -8.06
CA VAL A 99 -4.52 36.34 -8.94
C VAL A 99 -5.27 37.26 -9.90
N SER A 100 -6.39 36.79 -10.43
CA SER A 100 -7.34 37.51 -11.30
C SER A 100 -8.74 36.93 -11.14
N GLU A 101 -9.74 37.50 -11.82
CA GLU A 101 -11.15 37.05 -11.74
C GLU A 101 -11.32 35.53 -12.00
N ASP A 102 -10.44 34.97 -12.82
CA ASP A 102 -10.46 33.60 -13.34
C ASP A 102 -9.24 32.75 -12.89
N SER A 103 -8.42 33.24 -11.95
CA SER A 103 -7.19 32.56 -11.49
C SER A 103 -7.08 32.57 -9.97
N PHE A 104 -6.92 31.37 -9.38
CA PHE A 104 -6.84 31.18 -7.93
C PHE A 104 -5.66 30.30 -7.57
N TYR A 105 -5.07 30.52 -6.40
CA TYR A 105 -4.01 29.67 -5.88
C TYR A 105 -4.24 29.33 -4.41
N ARG A 106 -3.62 28.23 -4.00
CA ARG A 106 -3.53 27.79 -2.62
C ARG A 106 -2.15 27.20 -2.36
N VAL A 107 -1.58 27.52 -1.20
CA VAL A 107 -0.41 26.85 -0.64
C VAL A 107 -0.72 26.38 0.77
N TRP A 108 -0.07 25.31 1.21
CA TRP A 108 -0.20 24.83 2.57
C TRP A 108 1.07 24.13 3.04
N ILE A 109 1.26 24.13 4.35
CA ILE A 109 2.30 23.39 5.04
C ILE A 109 1.70 22.60 6.20
N ARG A 110 2.32 21.46 6.50
CA ARG A 110 2.05 20.66 7.69
C ARG A 110 3.36 20.34 8.40
N ASP A 111 3.31 20.46 9.71
CA ASP A 111 4.32 19.99 10.62
C ASP A 111 3.64 19.02 11.61
N GLN A 112 4.11 17.77 11.70
CA GLN A 112 3.62 16.81 12.67
C GLN A 112 4.78 16.11 13.37
N GLU A 113 4.76 16.13 14.70
CA GLU A 113 5.67 15.40 15.59
C GLU A 113 4.92 14.20 16.17
N TYR A 114 5.48 13.00 15.98
CA TYR A 114 4.97 11.76 16.56
C TYR A 114 5.65 11.51 17.90
N ALA A 115 4.85 11.24 18.93
CA ALA A 115 5.35 10.78 20.20
C ALA A 115 5.66 9.27 20.16
N GLU A 116 6.55 8.83 21.06
CA GLU A 116 6.92 7.42 21.17
C GLU A 116 5.74 6.59 21.71
N GLY A 117 5.36 5.56 20.95
CA GLY A 117 4.40 4.56 21.34
C GLY A 117 4.95 3.53 22.32
N THR A 118 4.07 2.66 22.81
CA THR A 118 4.44 1.53 23.68
C THR A 118 4.06 0.21 23.03
N LEU A 119 4.98 -0.73 22.96
CA LEU A 119 4.76 -2.10 22.48
C LEU A 119 3.85 -2.88 23.44
N ASP A 120 3.23 -3.98 22.99
CA ASP A 120 2.45 -4.90 23.85
C ASP A 120 3.24 -5.41 25.07
N SER A 121 4.57 -5.45 24.96
CA SER A 121 5.48 -5.78 26.06
C SER A 121 5.59 -4.72 27.16
N GLY A 122 4.93 -3.56 27.01
CA GLY A 122 5.03 -2.40 27.90
C GLY A 122 6.30 -1.56 27.71
N ARG A 123 7.07 -1.80 26.65
CA ARG A 123 8.34 -1.11 26.35
C ARG A 123 8.15 -0.03 25.29
N ALA A 124 9.04 0.95 25.30
CA ALA A 124 9.23 1.93 24.23
C ALA A 124 9.24 1.28 22.84
N ALA A 125 8.37 1.77 21.95
CA ALA A 125 8.29 1.34 20.55
C ALA A 125 9.32 2.02 19.66
N ARG A 126 9.98 3.10 20.15
CA ARG A 126 10.95 3.91 19.38
C ARG A 126 10.46 4.21 17.98
N ASP A 127 9.23 4.66 17.89
CA ASP A 127 8.52 5.08 16.68
C ASP A 127 8.15 6.57 16.74
N ASP A 128 8.84 7.32 17.60
CA ASP A 128 8.83 8.77 17.55
C ASP A 128 9.52 9.28 16.29
N GLY A 129 9.21 10.53 15.94
CA GLY A 129 9.79 11.19 14.79
C GLY A 129 8.84 12.24 14.23
N TYR A 130 8.89 12.43 12.92
CA TYR A 130 8.19 13.54 12.30
C TYR A 130 7.67 13.30 10.88
N LEU A 131 6.68 14.10 10.50
CA LEU A 131 6.18 14.28 9.14
C LEU A 131 6.10 15.77 8.83
N ARG A 132 6.84 16.22 7.81
CA ARG A 132 6.74 17.57 7.26
C ARG A 132 6.21 17.51 5.84
N LYS A 133 5.27 18.39 5.50
CA LYS A 133 4.68 18.44 4.18
C LYS A 133 4.48 19.86 3.70
N PHE A 134 4.49 20.01 2.39
CA PHE A 134 3.99 21.19 1.72
C PHE A 134 3.12 20.78 0.54
N GLY A 135 2.20 21.65 0.13
CA GLY A 135 1.49 21.47 -1.11
C GLY A 135 1.00 22.78 -1.69
N PHE A 136 0.64 22.72 -2.97
CA PHE A 136 0.11 23.84 -3.70
C PHE A 136 -0.99 23.38 -4.66
N ARG A 137 -1.84 24.32 -5.05
CA ARG A 137 -2.78 24.20 -6.16
C ARG A 137 -2.93 25.56 -6.83
N TYR A 138 -3.03 25.56 -8.14
CA TYR A 138 -3.39 26.70 -8.95
C TYR A 138 -4.51 26.27 -9.89
N ASP A 139 -5.59 27.03 -9.90
CA ASP A 139 -6.74 26.82 -10.77
C ASP A 139 -6.91 28.02 -11.72
N LYS A 140 -7.27 27.73 -12.96
CA LYS A 140 -7.55 28.70 -14.02
C LYS A 140 -8.81 28.31 -14.76
N GLU A 141 -9.78 29.21 -14.79
CA GLU A 141 -10.98 29.11 -15.64
C GLU A 141 -10.63 29.78 -16.98
N TRP A 142 -10.35 29.00 -18.02
CA TRP A 142 -9.97 29.55 -19.34
C TRP A 142 -11.18 30.06 -20.12
N ALA A 143 -12.32 29.39 -19.93
CA ALA A 143 -13.64 29.75 -20.43
C ALA A 143 -14.69 29.19 -19.47
N SER A 144 -15.97 29.52 -19.69
CA SER A 144 -17.08 29.01 -18.88
C SER A 144 -17.20 27.49 -18.83
N ASP A 145 -16.62 26.81 -19.83
CA ASP A 145 -16.67 25.39 -20.09
C ASP A 145 -15.27 24.77 -20.19
N LEU A 146 -14.21 25.48 -19.83
CA LEU A 146 -12.83 24.99 -19.92
C LEU A 146 -12.02 25.41 -18.68
N ASN A 147 -11.61 24.42 -17.90
CA ASN A 147 -10.89 24.59 -16.65
C ASN A 147 -9.55 23.89 -16.69
N PHE A 148 -8.56 24.51 -16.06
CA PHE A 148 -7.24 23.94 -15.86
C PHE A 148 -6.87 24.03 -14.39
N TYR A 149 -6.27 22.98 -13.85
CA TYR A 149 -5.53 23.10 -12.61
C TYR A 149 -4.19 22.39 -12.67
N ILE A 150 -3.25 22.88 -11.86
CA ILE A 150 -2.03 22.19 -11.49
C ILE A 150 -1.90 22.17 -9.98
N ALA A 151 -1.61 21.01 -9.42
CA ALA A 151 -1.47 20.80 -7.99
C ALA A 151 -0.26 19.91 -7.73
N GLY A 152 0.33 20.04 -6.55
CA GLY A 152 1.45 19.20 -6.17
C GLY A 152 1.78 19.34 -4.71
N GLY A 153 2.77 18.57 -4.28
CA GLY A 153 3.26 18.63 -2.91
C GLY A 153 4.44 17.70 -2.72
N GLY A 154 5.06 17.86 -1.56
CA GLY A 154 6.11 16.97 -1.08
C GLY A 154 5.92 16.64 0.38
N ALA A 155 6.38 15.47 0.77
CA ALA A 155 6.35 14.97 2.12
C ALA A 155 7.72 14.40 2.47
N THR A 156 8.15 14.64 3.70
CA THR A 156 9.29 13.95 4.30
C THR A 156 8.86 13.40 5.65
N ARG A 157 9.05 12.10 5.83
CA ARG A 157 8.76 11.39 7.08
C ARG A 157 10.00 10.71 7.58
N ARG A 158 10.28 10.87 8.87
CA ARG A 158 11.37 10.19 9.59
C ARG A 158 10.77 9.59 10.84
N LEU A 159 10.94 8.29 11.00
CA LEU A 159 10.60 7.58 12.22
C LEU A 159 11.73 6.60 12.52
N GLU A 160 11.92 6.25 13.78
CA GLU A 160 12.64 5.03 14.11
C GLU A 160 11.67 3.83 14.10
N HIS A 161 12.21 2.62 13.92
CA HIS A 161 11.44 1.41 14.14
C HIS A 161 12.34 0.30 14.66
N VAL A 162 11.83 -0.46 15.64
CA VAL A 162 12.53 -1.61 16.22
C VAL A 162 12.14 -2.88 15.48
N LEU A 163 13.13 -3.64 15.04
CA LEU A 163 12.93 -5.03 14.66
C LEU A 163 13.48 -5.96 15.74
N ASP A 164 12.61 -6.79 16.28
CA ASP A 164 12.97 -7.86 17.22
C ASP A 164 13.47 -9.10 16.47
N PHE A 165 14.73 -9.47 16.71
CA PHE A 165 15.41 -10.62 16.13
C PHE A 165 15.41 -11.85 17.03
N SER A 166 14.94 -11.75 18.27
CA SER A 166 14.95 -12.85 19.26
C SER A 166 14.19 -14.09 18.77
N ASN A 167 13.17 -13.89 17.92
CA ASN A 167 12.36 -14.96 17.33
C ASN A 167 12.77 -15.29 15.89
N ARG A 168 13.97 -14.89 15.48
CA ARG A 168 14.46 -15.05 14.12
C ARG A 168 15.84 -15.68 14.04
N LEU A 169 16.55 -15.79 15.16
CA LEU A 169 17.82 -16.51 15.27
C LEU A 169 17.63 -17.74 16.14
N PHE A 170 17.83 -18.91 15.57
CA PHE A 170 17.55 -20.19 16.21
C PHE A 170 18.83 -21.00 16.31
N TYR A 171 19.26 -21.31 17.53
CA TYR A 171 20.44 -22.11 17.77
C TYR A 171 20.13 -23.32 18.65
N SER A 172 20.71 -24.47 18.30
CA SER A 172 20.70 -25.68 19.13
C SER A 172 21.90 -26.56 18.79
N GLU A 173 22.58 -27.05 19.83
CA GLU A 173 23.71 -27.98 19.71
C GLU A 173 23.29 -29.43 19.47
N THR A 174 22.00 -29.76 19.65
CA THR A 174 21.47 -31.12 19.60
C THR A 174 20.56 -31.37 18.40
N LEU A 175 20.32 -30.38 17.54
CA LEU A 175 19.55 -30.53 16.30
C LEU A 175 20.25 -31.54 15.38
N SER A 176 19.76 -32.78 15.36
CA SER A 176 20.34 -33.88 14.60
C SER A 176 19.60 -34.25 13.31
N SER A 177 18.50 -33.57 12.97
CA SER A 177 17.87 -33.60 11.63
C SER A 177 16.52 -32.86 11.63
N ALA A 178 16.25 -32.17 10.51
CA ALA A 178 14.94 -31.82 9.92
C ALA A 178 13.80 -31.19 10.76
N LEU A 179 13.98 -30.87 12.06
CA LEU A 179 12.92 -30.27 12.88
C LEU A 179 13.27 -28.84 13.25
N VAL A 180 12.97 -27.89 12.37
CA VAL A 180 13.03 -26.46 12.70
C VAL A 180 11.76 -25.74 12.23
N PRO A 181 11.20 -24.82 13.05
CA PRO A 181 9.78 -24.74 13.33
C PRO A 181 9.06 -23.65 12.52
N LEU A 182 8.84 -23.86 11.22
CA LEU A 182 7.90 -23.00 10.48
C LEU A 182 6.50 -23.59 10.36
N ASP A 183 6.32 -24.88 10.68
CA ASP A 183 5.00 -25.53 10.80
C ASP A 183 4.34 -25.38 12.19
N TYR A 184 5.01 -24.75 13.16
CA TYR A 184 4.53 -24.67 14.55
C TYR A 184 3.33 -23.73 14.73
N ALA A 185 3.02 -22.89 13.74
CA ALA A 185 1.79 -22.11 13.71
C ALA A 185 0.55 -22.94 13.29
N ARG A 186 0.72 -24.15 12.74
CA ARG A 186 -0.38 -24.92 12.15
C ARG A 186 -0.91 -26.09 12.97
N GLN A 187 -0.17 -26.62 13.94
CA GLN A 187 -0.60 -27.84 14.64
C GLN A 187 -0.29 -27.78 16.13
N GLY A 188 -1.35 -27.62 16.94
CA GLY A 188 -1.33 -27.70 18.41
C GLY A 188 -1.00 -29.10 18.95
N SER A 189 0.12 -29.68 18.52
CA SER A 189 0.65 -30.93 19.04
C SER A 189 1.69 -30.66 20.13
N LEU A 190 1.56 -31.38 21.24
CA LEU A 190 2.50 -31.37 22.36
C LEU A 190 3.73 -32.20 21.98
N LEU A 191 4.85 -31.54 21.65
CA LEU A 191 6.14 -32.21 21.48
C LEU A 191 6.91 -32.23 22.81
N SER A 192 7.35 -33.42 23.22
CA SER A 192 7.98 -33.71 24.52
C SER A 192 9.49 -33.42 24.59
N SER A 193 10.07 -32.83 23.54
CA SER A 193 11.53 -32.60 23.44
C SER A 193 11.82 -31.27 22.77
N PHE A 194 11.42 -30.17 23.42
CA PHE A 194 11.79 -28.84 22.98
C PHE A 194 13.15 -28.47 23.57
N HIS A 195 14.14 -28.19 22.73
CA HIS A 195 15.36 -27.51 23.17
C HIS A 195 15.11 -26.00 23.08
N PRO A 196 15.37 -25.22 24.15
CA PRO A 196 15.19 -23.78 24.08
C PRO A 196 16.10 -23.25 22.97
N LEU A 197 15.51 -22.62 21.97
CA LEU A 197 16.26 -21.86 20.97
C LEU A 197 16.75 -20.61 21.69
N TYR A 198 17.98 -20.64 22.17
CA TYR A 198 18.66 -19.47 22.73
C TYR A 198 19.69 -19.00 21.72
N VAL A 199 19.81 -17.69 21.55
CA VAL A 199 20.88 -17.12 20.74
C VAL A 199 22.19 -17.26 21.53
N ASP A 200 23.18 -17.99 21.02
CA ASP A 200 24.54 -18.01 21.58
C ASP A 200 25.29 -16.76 21.08
N PRO A 201 25.55 -15.75 21.94
CA PRO A 201 26.21 -14.52 21.52
C PRO A 201 27.63 -14.75 21.03
N SER A 202 28.28 -15.85 21.43
CA SER A 202 29.63 -16.21 20.95
C SER A 202 29.66 -16.68 19.49
N LYS A 203 28.48 -16.95 18.91
CA LYS A 203 28.30 -17.36 17.50
C LYS A 203 27.69 -16.26 16.63
N LEU A 204 27.39 -15.10 17.22
CA LEU A 204 26.97 -13.91 16.48
C LEU A 204 28.21 -13.14 15.98
N PRO A 205 28.05 -12.34 14.91
CA PRO A 205 29.05 -11.34 14.53
C PRO A 205 29.33 -10.38 15.70
N SER A 206 30.48 -9.71 15.67
CA SER A 206 30.83 -8.70 16.68
C SER A 206 29.75 -7.62 16.78
N ALA A 207 29.20 -7.39 17.98
CA ALA A 207 28.18 -6.39 18.21
C ALA A 207 28.65 -4.97 17.81
N THR A 208 27.93 -4.33 16.87
CA THR A 208 28.09 -2.92 16.46
C THR A 208 27.25 -1.93 17.29
N SER A 209 27.35 -0.63 17.04
CA SER A 209 26.62 0.43 17.79
C SER A 209 25.10 0.42 17.63
N PHE A 210 24.57 -0.31 16.64
CA PHE A 210 23.12 -0.49 16.43
C PHE A 210 22.53 -1.60 17.29
N TRP A 211 23.39 -2.33 18.00
CA TRP A 211 23.03 -3.35 18.95
C TRP A 211 22.83 -2.74 20.33
N SER A 212 21.61 -2.85 20.83
CA SER A 212 21.40 -2.80 22.27
C SER A 212 21.26 -4.23 22.77
N ALA A 213 22.29 -4.75 23.44
CA ALA A 213 22.12 -5.82 24.41
C ALA A 213 21.94 -5.23 25.82
N PRO A 214 20.96 -4.36 26.07
CA PRO A 214 20.38 -4.37 27.42
C PRO A 214 18.92 -3.90 27.49
N ASP A 215 18.03 -4.78 27.96
CA ASP A 215 17.25 -4.59 29.19
C ASP A 215 16.21 -5.69 29.25
N GLY A 216 16.50 -6.72 30.04
CA GLY A 216 15.56 -7.79 30.34
C GLY A 216 15.37 -8.83 29.24
N THR A 217 14.45 -9.71 29.54
CA THR A 217 14.12 -10.92 28.81
C THR A 217 12.71 -10.78 28.25
N ILE A 218 12.42 -11.48 27.15
CA ILE A 218 11.04 -11.60 26.67
C ILE A 218 10.49 -12.98 27.03
N SER A 219 9.24 -13.01 27.49
CA SER A 219 8.48 -14.26 27.64
C SER A 219 8.11 -14.76 26.25
N TYR A 220 8.60 -15.95 25.88
CA TYR A 220 8.34 -16.53 24.57
C TYR A 220 7.01 -17.32 24.60
N PRO A 221 5.94 -16.88 23.91
CA PRO A 221 4.61 -17.47 24.07
C PRO A 221 4.49 -18.93 23.59
N ALA A 222 5.47 -19.45 22.85
CA ALA A 222 5.50 -20.84 22.40
C ALA A 222 6.35 -21.78 23.28
N LEU A 223 6.98 -21.29 24.35
CA LEU A 223 7.72 -22.11 25.31
C LEU A 223 7.02 -22.03 26.66
N LEU A 224 6.44 -23.14 27.08
CA LEU A 224 5.68 -23.32 28.32
C LEU A 224 6.48 -23.13 29.63
N THR A 225 7.62 -22.41 29.62
CA THR A 225 8.30 -21.79 30.76
C THR A 225 9.68 -21.29 30.30
N GLY A 226 9.99 -19.99 30.43
CA GLY A 226 11.33 -19.46 30.19
C GLY A 226 11.37 -18.03 29.64
N GLU A 227 12.50 -17.37 29.86
CA GLU A 227 12.81 -16.00 29.49
C GLU A 227 14.04 -16.02 28.57
N ILE A 228 13.96 -15.45 27.36
CA ILE A 228 15.11 -15.36 26.44
C ILE A 228 15.65 -13.94 26.36
N SER A 229 16.97 -13.82 26.18
CA SER A 229 17.61 -12.53 25.90
C SER A 229 17.05 -11.94 24.62
N ARG A 230 16.56 -10.70 24.70
CA ARG A 230 16.02 -9.98 23.55
C ARG A 230 17.17 -9.43 22.71
N PHE A 231 17.13 -9.70 21.41
CA PHE A 231 18.00 -9.08 20.42
C PHE A 231 17.15 -8.19 19.53
N GLN A 232 17.50 -6.91 19.48
CA GLN A 232 16.77 -5.93 18.70
C GLN A 232 17.73 -5.04 17.92
N ARG A 233 17.28 -4.63 16.74
CA ARG A 233 17.95 -3.60 15.96
C ARG A 233 16.98 -2.48 15.69
N TYR A 234 17.49 -1.28 15.82
CA TYR A 234 16.80 -0.06 15.45
C TYR A 234 17.27 0.36 14.06
N GLY A 235 16.34 0.85 13.26
CA GLY A 235 16.66 1.44 11.96
C GLY A 235 15.76 2.62 11.71
N GLU A 236 16.34 3.67 11.15
CA GLU A 236 15.57 4.78 10.61
C GLU A 236 14.69 4.27 9.46
N MET A 237 13.43 4.67 9.50
CA MET A 237 12.49 4.51 8.40
C MET A 237 12.25 5.88 7.79
N THR A 238 12.71 6.04 6.55
CA THR A 238 12.47 7.25 5.79
C THR A 238 11.38 7.02 4.75
N ASN A 239 10.61 8.06 4.48
CA ASN A 239 9.70 8.10 3.34
C ASN A 239 9.66 9.54 2.85
N ASP A 240 10.31 9.78 1.73
CA ASP A 240 10.26 11.05 1.01
C ASP A 240 9.42 10.85 -0.26
N SER A 241 8.43 11.70 -0.46
CA SER A 241 7.59 11.63 -1.64
C SER A 241 7.29 13.02 -2.20
N GLY A 242 7.08 13.08 -3.51
CA GLY A 242 6.67 14.29 -4.19
C GLY A 242 5.83 13.97 -5.41
N HIS A 243 4.80 14.77 -5.64
CA HIS A 243 3.93 14.61 -6.81
C HIS A 243 3.55 15.96 -7.42
N ILE A 244 3.29 15.93 -8.73
CA ILE A 244 2.65 17.00 -9.49
C ILE A 244 1.55 16.37 -10.33
N VAL A 245 0.36 16.96 -10.29
CA VAL A 245 -0.80 16.59 -11.08
C VAL A 245 -1.25 17.83 -11.85
N SER A 246 -1.51 17.68 -13.13
CA SER A 246 -2.23 18.69 -13.92
C SER A 246 -3.46 18.08 -14.54
N LYS A 247 -4.52 18.88 -14.64
CA LYS A 247 -5.76 18.47 -15.28
C LYS A 247 -6.29 19.61 -16.14
N LEU A 248 -6.71 19.27 -17.34
CA LEU A 248 -7.50 20.11 -18.23
C LEU A 248 -8.84 19.41 -18.42
N ASP A 249 -9.95 20.10 -18.15
CA ASP A 249 -11.28 19.55 -18.37
C ASP A 249 -12.24 20.59 -18.93
N GLY A 250 -13.28 20.10 -19.60
CA GLY A 250 -14.27 20.98 -20.18
C GLY A 250 -15.48 20.27 -20.75
N ILE A 251 -16.40 21.07 -21.28
CA ILE A 251 -17.62 20.63 -21.93
C ILE A 251 -17.64 21.19 -23.35
N THR A 252 -17.93 20.37 -24.36
CA THR A 252 -18.06 20.84 -25.74
C THR A 252 -19.47 21.35 -26.03
N GLU A 253 -19.67 22.00 -27.18
CA GLU A 253 -21.01 22.36 -27.68
C GLU A 253 -21.95 21.14 -27.88
N SER A 254 -21.41 19.92 -27.95
CA SER A 254 -22.17 18.68 -28.06
C SER A 254 -22.44 18.01 -26.70
N ASP A 255 -22.31 18.76 -25.60
CA ASP A 255 -22.42 18.28 -24.22
C ASP A 255 -21.42 17.17 -23.85
N LEU A 256 -20.32 17.03 -24.60
CA LEU A 256 -19.25 16.09 -24.25
C LEU A 256 -18.48 16.65 -23.06
N GLU A 257 -18.64 16.05 -21.89
CA GLU A 257 -17.77 16.30 -20.74
C GLU A 257 -16.47 15.52 -20.96
N TRP A 258 -15.31 16.15 -20.88
CA TRP A 258 -14.02 15.49 -21.07
C TRP A 258 -12.96 16.00 -20.10
N SER A 259 -11.96 15.18 -19.85
CA SER A 259 -10.77 15.57 -19.10
C SER A 259 -9.51 14.86 -19.56
N LEU A 260 -8.39 15.57 -19.46
CA LEU A 260 -7.03 15.07 -19.63
C LEU A 260 -6.26 15.32 -18.34
N THR A 261 -5.82 14.25 -17.68
CA THR A 261 -5.04 14.31 -16.44
C THR A 261 -3.63 13.77 -16.70
N SER A 262 -2.62 14.48 -16.22
CA SER A 262 -1.25 13.97 -16.14
C SER A 262 -0.75 14.05 -14.70
N ALA A 263 -0.03 13.03 -14.24
CA ALA A 263 0.62 13.04 -12.94
C ALA A 263 2.02 12.46 -13.01
N PHE A 264 2.91 13.05 -12.22
CA PHE A 264 4.27 12.58 -11.99
C PHE A 264 4.45 12.42 -10.49
N GLU A 265 5.02 11.31 -10.07
CA GLU A 265 5.29 11.01 -8.67
C GLU A 265 6.71 10.44 -8.53
N LYS A 266 7.45 10.92 -7.53
CA LYS A 266 8.69 10.32 -7.07
C LYS A 266 8.53 9.96 -5.60
N THR A 267 8.90 8.74 -5.24
CA THR A 267 8.94 8.28 -3.86
C THR A 267 10.29 7.62 -3.59
N ASP A 268 10.85 7.83 -2.41
CA ASP A 268 12.04 7.20 -1.87
C ASP A 268 11.70 6.68 -0.46
N ILE A 269 11.77 5.37 -0.29
CA ILE A 269 11.43 4.70 0.97
C ILE A 269 12.60 3.83 1.41
N ASN A 270 13.15 4.13 2.59
CA ASN A 270 14.10 3.27 3.27
C ASN A 270 13.42 2.56 4.44
N MET A 271 13.38 1.22 4.40
CA MET A 271 13.05 0.41 5.57
C MET A 271 14.34 -0.05 6.24
N GLY A 272 15.02 0.88 6.93
CA GLY A 272 16.36 0.66 7.46
C GLY A 272 16.47 -0.53 8.39
N HIS A 273 15.40 -0.90 9.11
CA HIS A 273 15.33 -2.09 9.97
C HIS A 273 15.29 -3.43 9.21
N LEU A 274 14.93 -3.42 7.92
CA LEU A 274 14.88 -4.58 7.02
C LEU A 274 16.01 -4.61 5.98
N GLY A 275 16.75 -3.51 5.82
CA GLY A 275 17.81 -3.40 4.81
C GLY A 275 17.21 -3.43 3.42
N PHE A 276 16.06 -2.77 3.26
CA PHE A 276 15.30 -2.77 2.02
C PHE A 276 14.86 -1.36 1.71
N GLU A 277 15.35 -0.83 0.61
CA GLU A 277 15.12 0.54 0.18
C GLU A 277 14.68 0.54 -1.28
N TRP A 278 13.80 1.46 -1.66
CA TRP A 278 13.50 1.67 -3.06
C TRP A 278 13.15 3.11 -3.39
N GLU A 279 13.63 3.55 -4.55
CA GLU A 279 13.11 4.72 -5.24
C GLU A 279 12.08 4.28 -6.30
N GLN A 280 10.99 5.01 -6.44
CA GLN A 280 9.95 4.81 -7.44
C GLN A 280 9.70 6.13 -8.19
N ASN A 281 9.80 6.09 -9.52
CA ASN A 281 9.38 7.16 -10.40
C ASN A 281 8.16 6.70 -11.21
N GLN A 282 7.06 7.43 -11.13
CA GLN A 282 5.80 7.08 -11.80
C GLN A 282 5.30 8.23 -12.66
N LEU A 283 4.85 7.89 -13.87
CA LEU A 283 4.13 8.78 -14.78
C LEU A 283 2.74 8.18 -15.04
N ASP A 284 1.72 9.02 -14.93
CA ASP A 284 0.34 8.71 -15.27
C ASP A 284 -0.21 9.69 -16.29
N LEU A 285 -0.89 9.17 -17.31
CA LEU A 285 -1.66 9.93 -18.29
C LEU A 285 -3.05 9.31 -18.38
N ALA A 286 -4.10 10.11 -18.29
CA ALA A 286 -5.47 9.65 -18.38
C ALA A 286 -6.33 10.61 -19.20
N PHE A 287 -7.16 10.06 -20.08
CA PHE A 287 -8.23 10.74 -20.76
C PHE A 287 -9.55 10.10 -20.37
N ASP A 288 -10.50 10.89 -19.89
CA ASP A 288 -11.83 10.44 -19.48
C ASP A 288 -12.88 11.32 -20.16
N ALA A 289 -13.94 10.71 -20.66
CA ALA A 289 -15.01 11.41 -21.35
C ALA A 289 -16.39 10.81 -21.04
N ASN A 290 -17.42 11.65 -21.12
CA ASN A 290 -18.80 11.32 -20.83
C ASN A 290 -19.71 12.05 -21.82
N GLN A 291 -20.39 11.28 -22.68
CA GLN A 291 -21.23 11.79 -23.75
C GLN A 291 -22.70 11.41 -23.51
N PRO A 292 -23.60 12.37 -23.29
CA PRO A 292 -25.03 12.16 -23.44
C PRO A 292 -25.38 11.86 -24.90
N ILE A 293 -26.18 10.82 -25.16
CA ILE A 293 -26.67 10.47 -26.50
C ILE A 293 -28.19 10.39 -26.45
N GLY A 294 -28.83 11.47 -26.90
CA GLY A 294 -30.27 11.68 -26.68
C GLY A 294 -30.61 11.74 -25.19
N ASP A 295 -31.85 11.39 -24.86
CA ASP A 295 -32.34 11.48 -23.47
C ASP A 295 -32.12 10.18 -22.67
N SER A 296 -31.78 9.07 -23.36
CA SER A 296 -31.77 7.74 -22.74
C SER A 296 -30.40 7.15 -22.50
N HIS A 297 -29.33 7.64 -23.16
CA HIS A 297 -28.00 7.07 -23.04
C HIS A 297 -26.99 8.09 -22.52
N ARG A 298 -26.07 7.63 -21.69
CA ARG A 298 -24.89 8.38 -21.27
C ARG A 298 -23.68 7.45 -21.33
N VAL A 299 -22.87 7.65 -22.36
CA VAL A 299 -21.71 6.81 -22.66
C VAL A 299 -20.46 7.44 -22.07
N SER A 300 -19.87 6.77 -21.08
CA SER A 300 -18.59 7.13 -20.48
C SER A 300 -17.49 6.23 -21.03
N PHE A 301 -16.35 6.81 -21.39
CA PHE A 301 -15.20 6.07 -21.90
C PHE A 301 -13.89 6.76 -21.53
N GLY A 302 -12.81 6.00 -21.47
CA GLY A 302 -11.52 6.56 -21.13
C GLY A 302 -10.35 5.66 -21.45
N LEU A 303 -9.16 6.26 -21.46
CA LEU A 303 -7.87 5.63 -21.71
C LEU A 303 -6.88 6.08 -20.64
N GLY A 304 -6.08 5.17 -20.13
CA GLY A 304 -5.05 5.46 -19.14
C GLY A 304 -3.74 4.75 -19.45
N TYR A 305 -2.62 5.44 -19.27
CA TYR A 305 -1.28 4.90 -19.36
C TYR A 305 -0.51 5.22 -18.09
N ARG A 306 0.15 4.21 -17.52
CA ARG A 306 1.06 4.34 -16.38
C ARG A 306 2.40 3.72 -16.73
N ARG A 307 3.49 4.43 -16.41
CA ARG A 307 4.85 3.88 -16.38
C ARG A 307 5.42 4.03 -14.99
N THR A 308 6.03 2.97 -14.47
CA THR A 308 6.72 2.93 -13.19
C THR A 308 8.14 2.43 -13.40
N ASN A 309 9.13 3.13 -12.87
CA ASN A 309 10.52 2.66 -12.81
C ASN A 309 10.95 2.64 -11.34
N LEU A 310 11.67 1.59 -10.96
CA LEU A 310 12.10 1.34 -9.60
C LEU A 310 13.62 1.17 -9.55
N ASP A 311 14.23 1.70 -8.50
CA ASP A 311 15.59 1.34 -8.08
C ASP A 311 15.43 0.70 -6.70
N VAL A 312 15.82 -0.57 -6.54
CA VAL A 312 15.54 -1.35 -5.32
C VAL A 312 16.84 -1.91 -4.78
N GLN A 313 17.15 -1.59 -3.53
CA GLN A 313 18.34 -2.05 -2.85
C GLN A 313 17.98 -3.02 -1.72
N SER A 314 18.63 -4.19 -1.74
CA SER A 314 18.51 -5.22 -0.71
C SER A 314 19.87 -5.40 -0.05
N THR A 315 19.98 -5.01 1.22
CA THR A 315 21.23 -5.02 1.99
C THR A 315 21.14 -6.03 3.13
N PRO A 316 22.06 -7.01 3.17
CA PRO A 316 22.22 -7.86 4.35
C PRO A 316 22.53 -6.99 5.58
N LEU A 317 21.75 -7.19 6.64
CA LEU A 317 21.93 -6.47 7.89
C LEU A 317 22.48 -7.40 8.96
N GLU A 318 23.35 -6.90 9.82
CA GLU A 318 23.64 -7.56 11.09
C GLU A 318 22.35 -7.75 11.93
N PRO A 319 22.14 -8.90 12.60
CA PRO A 319 23.08 -10.03 12.78
C PRO A 319 23.08 -11.01 11.62
N PHE A 320 22.12 -10.87 10.70
CA PHE A 320 21.92 -11.82 9.62
C PHE A 320 23.04 -11.79 8.61
N ASP A 321 23.85 -10.73 8.59
CA ASP A 321 25.14 -10.69 7.92
C ASP A 321 26.23 -11.32 8.80
N PHE A 322 26.40 -12.63 8.71
CA PHE A 322 27.28 -13.37 9.63
C PHE A 322 28.77 -13.16 9.39
N GLY A 323 29.21 -12.47 8.33
CA GLY A 323 30.61 -12.27 7.94
C GLY A 323 31.44 -13.54 7.68
N LEU A 324 30.96 -14.70 8.13
CA LEU A 324 31.55 -16.03 8.07
C LEU A 324 30.75 -16.86 7.07
N THR A 325 31.29 -16.96 5.86
CA THR A 325 30.79 -17.89 4.84
C THR A 325 31.06 -19.33 5.29
N PRO A 326 30.16 -20.31 5.03
CA PRO A 326 28.93 -20.22 4.23
C PRO A 326 27.62 -20.37 5.05
N THR A 327 26.59 -19.64 4.62
CA THR A 327 25.20 -19.95 4.99
C THR A 327 24.68 -21.06 4.08
N VAL A 328 23.99 -22.06 4.62
CA VAL A 328 23.34 -23.11 3.81
C VAL A 328 21.93 -22.67 3.43
N ASP A 329 21.60 -22.71 2.15
CA ASP A 329 20.21 -22.65 1.68
C ASP A 329 19.55 -24.01 1.93
N LEU A 330 18.48 -24.06 2.73
CA LEU A 330 17.80 -25.30 3.08
C LEU A 330 16.81 -25.79 2.01
N GLU A 331 16.45 -24.94 1.05
CA GLU A 331 15.56 -25.29 -0.06
C GLU A 331 16.35 -25.96 -1.18
N THR A 332 17.48 -25.36 -1.58
CA THR A 332 18.33 -25.90 -2.65
C THR A 332 19.44 -26.82 -2.15
N LEU A 333 19.72 -26.82 -0.83
CA LEU A 333 20.86 -27.49 -0.21
C LEU A 333 22.19 -27.04 -0.83
N THR A 334 22.35 -25.73 -1.06
CA THR A 334 23.60 -25.15 -1.56
C THR A 334 24.25 -24.21 -0.56
N LEU A 335 25.57 -24.03 -0.67
CA LEU A 335 26.28 -23.00 0.08
C LEU A 335 26.08 -21.64 -0.60
N LEU A 336 25.60 -20.67 0.16
CA LEU A 336 25.48 -19.28 -0.29
C LEU A 336 26.83 -18.56 -0.14
N PRO A 337 27.25 -17.76 -1.14
CA PRO A 337 28.52 -17.05 -1.13
C PRO A 337 28.55 -15.89 -0.13
N SER A 338 27.38 -15.38 0.25
CA SER A 338 27.18 -14.33 1.25
C SER A 338 25.89 -14.59 2.02
N SER A 339 25.70 -13.86 3.12
CA SER A 339 24.44 -13.91 3.85
C SER A 339 23.34 -13.20 3.08
N PRO A 340 22.16 -13.81 2.85
CA PRO A 340 21.08 -13.15 2.14
C PRO A 340 20.43 -12.03 2.96
N ALA A 341 19.92 -10.99 2.31
CA ALA A 341 19.19 -9.91 2.99
C ALA A 341 17.86 -10.41 3.58
N ILE A 342 17.23 -9.67 4.49
CA ILE A 342 15.91 -10.08 5.03
C ILE A 342 14.87 -10.08 3.90
N LEU A 343 14.90 -9.08 3.03
CA LEU A 343 14.13 -9.02 1.81
C LEU A 343 15.11 -8.90 0.65
N GLU A 344 14.97 -9.76 -0.35
CA GLU A 344 15.77 -9.75 -1.57
C GLU A 344 14.86 -9.55 -2.76
N TYR A 345 15.08 -8.45 -3.49
CA TYR A 345 14.32 -8.12 -4.69
C TYR A 345 14.99 -8.63 -5.95
N ASP A 346 14.20 -9.21 -6.85
CA ASP A 346 14.65 -9.58 -8.19
C ASP A 346 14.81 -8.34 -9.08
N GLN A 347 16.06 -8.04 -9.42
CA GLN A 347 16.45 -6.85 -10.17
C GLN A 347 16.05 -6.90 -11.65
N ASP A 348 15.63 -8.07 -12.17
CA ASP A 348 15.14 -8.20 -13.54
C ASP A 348 13.78 -7.49 -13.72
N PHE A 349 13.10 -7.11 -12.63
CA PHE A 349 11.76 -6.55 -12.64
C PHE A 349 11.71 -5.14 -12.04
N THR A 350 12.28 -4.14 -12.72
CA THR A 350 12.35 -2.76 -12.23
C THR A 350 11.55 -1.75 -13.05
N GLU A 351 11.06 -2.14 -14.23
CA GLU A 351 10.25 -1.29 -15.10
C GLU A 351 8.89 -1.93 -15.39
N PHE A 352 7.81 -1.15 -15.26
CA PHE A 352 6.45 -1.62 -15.46
C PHE A 352 5.60 -0.62 -16.21
N ASN A 353 4.89 -1.10 -17.21
CA ASN A 353 3.89 -0.36 -17.97
C ASN A 353 2.49 -0.94 -17.70
N ARG A 354 1.50 -0.06 -17.72
CA ARG A 354 0.08 -0.42 -17.65
C ARG A 354 -0.73 0.46 -18.59
N LEU A 355 -1.47 -0.17 -19.48
CA LEU A 355 -2.45 0.46 -20.35
C LEU A 355 -3.85 0.03 -19.89
N THR A 356 -4.77 0.99 -19.79
CA THR A 356 -6.17 0.72 -19.47
C THR A 356 -7.08 1.42 -20.46
N ALA A 357 -8.22 0.80 -20.75
CA ALA A 357 -9.30 1.40 -21.54
C ALA A 357 -10.63 0.97 -20.94
N TYR A 358 -11.63 1.85 -20.90
CA TYR A 358 -12.96 1.46 -20.47
C TYR A 358 -14.05 2.09 -21.34
N VAL A 359 -15.20 1.43 -21.36
CA VAL A 359 -16.45 1.97 -21.91
C VAL A 359 -17.62 1.50 -21.05
N GLN A 360 -18.55 2.40 -20.79
CA GLN A 360 -19.78 2.12 -20.07
C GLN A 360 -20.91 2.95 -20.64
N ASP A 361 -22.08 2.35 -20.79
CA ASP A 361 -23.32 3.06 -21.11
C ASP A 361 -24.26 3.00 -19.90
N SER A 362 -24.80 4.15 -19.50
CA SER A 362 -25.90 4.25 -18.55
C SER A 362 -27.18 4.57 -19.31
N ILE A 363 -28.11 3.63 -19.26
CA ILE A 363 -29.30 3.57 -20.09
C ILE A 363 -30.54 3.78 -19.23
N HIS A 364 -31.25 4.87 -19.46
CA HIS A 364 -32.59 5.10 -18.91
C HIS A 364 -33.59 4.26 -19.71
N LEU A 365 -33.94 3.07 -19.20
CA LEU A 365 -34.93 2.20 -19.83
C LEU A 365 -36.35 2.75 -19.65
N THR A 366 -36.60 3.35 -18.48
CA THR A 366 -37.80 4.13 -18.14
C THR A 366 -37.38 5.27 -17.22
N GLU A 367 -38.32 6.12 -16.79
CA GLU A 367 -38.06 7.14 -15.76
C GLU A 367 -37.67 6.53 -14.40
N GLU A 368 -38.06 5.28 -14.16
CA GLU A 368 -37.83 4.58 -12.89
C GLU A 368 -36.68 3.58 -12.94
N ILE A 369 -36.27 3.14 -14.14
CA ILE A 369 -35.30 2.05 -14.33
C ILE A 369 -34.07 2.54 -15.10
N VAL A 370 -32.91 2.43 -14.45
CA VAL A 370 -31.61 2.72 -15.06
C VAL A 370 -30.77 1.45 -15.10
N LEU A 371 -30.23 1.13 -16.28
CA LEU A 371 -29.32 0.04 -16.52
C LEU A 371 -27.94 0.58 -16.93
N SER A 372 -26.89 0.25 -16.18
CA SER A 372 -25.51 0.53 -16.57
C SER A 372 -24.84 -0.76 -17.03
N VAL A 373 -24.23 -0.75 -18.21
CA VAL A 373 -23.44 -1.87 -18.76
C VAL A 373 -22.09 -1.34 -19.20
N GLY A 374 -21.01 -1.97 -18.79
CA GLY A 374 -19.67 -1.55 -19.17
C GLY A 374 -18.62 -2.62 -19.04
N THR A 375 -17.44 -2.32 -19.55
CA THR A 375 -16.26 -3.17 -19.40
C THR A 375 -15.01 -2.33 -19.37
N LYS A 376 -14.00 -2.83 -18.67
CA LYS A 376 -12.66 -2.28 -18.67
C LYS A 376 -11.66 -3.31 -19.17
N PHE A 377 -10.79 -2.89 -20.07
CA PHE A 377 -9.61 -3.63 -20.51
C PHE A 377 -8.37 -3.09 -19.78
N GLU A 378 -7.47 -4.00 -19.44
CA GLU A 378 -6.14 -3.67 -18.93
C GLU A 378 -5.09 -4.59 -19.56
N GLU A 379 -3.97 -4.01 -19.97
CA GLU A 379 -2.71 -4.70 -20.30
C GLU A 379 -1.62 -4.18 -19.38
N ASN A 380 -0.87 -5.07 -18.73
CA ASN A 380 0.22 -4.67 -17.84
C ASN A 380 1.34 -5.72 -17.79
N ASP A 381 2.55 -5.28 -17.47
CA ASP A 381 3.75 -6.13 -17.48
C ASP A 381 3.76 -7.19 -16.36
N LEU A 382 2.91 -7.07 -15.33
CA LEU A 382 2.81 -8.08 -14.27
C LEU A 382 1.91 -9.25 -14.69
N THR A 383 0.65 -9.00 -15.03
CA THR A 383 -0.35 -10.05 -15.23
C THR A 383 -0.83 -10.18 -16.67
N GLY A 384 -0.38 -9.32 -17.58
CA GLY A 384 -0.87 -9.27 -18.96
C GLY A 384 -2.34 -8.87 -19.10
N SER A 385 -2.92 -9.20 -20.25
CA SER A 385 -4.23 -8.69 -20.71
C SER A 385 -5.39 -9.24 -19.90
N GLY A 386 -6.34 -8.40 -19.52
CA GLY A 386 -7.58 -8.82 -18.86
C GLY A 386 -8.76 -7.89 -19.10
N ILE A 387 -9.97 -8.43 -18.95
CA ILE A 387 -11.23 -7.67 -19.05
C ILE A 387 -12.05 -7.75 -17.77
N GLN A 388 -12.71 -6.65 -17.43
CA GLN A 388 -13.47 -6.46 -16.20
C GLN A 388 -14.89 -5.97 -16.56
N PRO A 389 -15.79 -6.86 -17.00
CA PRO A 389 -17.17 -6.51 -17.32
C PRO A 389 -18.00 -6.20 -16.07
N GLY A 390 -19.02 -5.36 -16.23
CA GLY A 390 -19.99 -5.05 -15.19
C GLY A 390 -21.37 -4.68 -15.76
N ILE A 391 -22.41 -5.05 -15.03
CA ILE A 391 -23.80 -4.68 -15.29
C ILE A 391 -24.48 -4.34 -13.96
N ARG A 392 -25.20 -3.23 -13.92
CA ARG A 392 -25.96 -2.79 -12.75
C ARG A 392 -27.31 -2.25 -13.18
N SER A 393 -28.37 -2.67 -12.49
CA SER A 393 -29.72 -2.13 -12.69
C SER A 393 -30.20 -1.52 -11.38
N SER A 394 -30.90 -0.39 -11.49
CA SER A 394 -31.59 0.24 -10.37
C SER A 394 -33.03 0.55 -10.77
N TRP A 395 -33.96 0.31 -9.84
CA TRP A 395 -35.38 0.54 -10.02
C TRP A 395 -35.95 1.36 -8.86
N ASN A 396 -36.53 2.51 -9.19
CA ASN A 396 -37.15 3.44 -8.25
C ASN A 396 -38.67 3.59 -8.52
N PRO A 397 -39.51 2.65 -8.08
CA PRO A 397 -40.94 2.60 -8.45
C PRO A 397 -41.82 3.72 -7.90
N ASN A 398 -41.39 4.43 -6.86
CA ASN A 398 -42.26 5.39 -6.16
C ASN A 398 -41.50 6.49 -5.42
N GLY A 399 -40.24 6.75 -5.77
CA GLY A 399 -39.38 7.74 -5.13
C GLY A 399 -38.90 7.38 -3.71
N SER A 400 -39.59 6.48 -3.01
CA SER A 400 -39.28 6.08 -1.63
C SER A 400 -38.57 4.73 -1.54
N ASN A 401 -38.68 3.90 -2.58
CA ASN A 401 -38.04 2.59 -2.67
C ASN A 401 -37.03 2.60 -3.80
N VAL A 402 -35.83 2.09 -3.54
CA VAL A 402 -34.81 1.83 -4.56
C VAL A 402 -34.38 0.39 -4.42
N PHE A 403 -34.56 -0.39 -5.48
CA PHE A 403 -34.01 -1.73 -5.60
C PHE A 403 -32.82 -1.67 -6.55
N TRP A 404 -31.76 -2.43 -6.26
CA TRP A 404 -30.65 -2.59 -7.19
C TRP A 404 -30.20 -4.03 -7.29
N LEU A 405 -29.68 -4.35 -8.47
CA LEU A 405 -29.01 -5.60 -8.79
C LEU A 405 -27.71 -5.27 -9.52
N GLY A 406 -26.65 -6.01 -9.23
CA GLY A 406 -25.36 -5.80 -9.86
C GLY A 406 -24.60 -7.10 -10.04
N TYR A 407 -23.87 -7.18 -11.14
CA TYR A 407 -22.79 -8.13 -11.36
C TYR A 407 -21.56 -7.40 -11.85
N SER A 408 -20.39 -7.78 -11.37
CA SER A 408 -19.13 -7.23 -11.86
C SER A 408 -17.99 -8.20 -11.62
N LYS A 409 -17.05 -8.24 -12.56
CA LYS A 409 -15.76 -8.90 -12.41
C LYS A 409 -14.68 -7.86 -12.14
N ALA A 410 -13.90 -8.05 -11.08
CA ALA A 410 -12.80 -7.17 -10.70
C ALA A 410 -11.49 -7.96 -10.55
N HIS A 411 -10.38 -7.30 -10.89
CA HIS A 411 -9.05 -7.87 -10.77
C HIS A 411 -8.22 -7.15 -9.70
N ARG A 412 -7.46 -7.92 -8.91
CA ARG A 412 -6.34 -7.41 -8.12
C ARG A 412 -5.03 -7.88 -8.73
N GLN A 413 -4.14 -6.94 -8.97
CA GLN A 413 -2.79 -7.25 -9.38
C GLN A 413 -1.97 -7.70 -8.15
N PRO A 414 -1.13 -8.74 -8.27
CA PRO A 414 -0.16 -9.07 -7.23
C PRO A 414 0.85 -7.93 -7.06
N SER A 415 1.29 -7.71 -5.83
CA SER A 415 2.38 -6.76 -5.54
C SER A 415 3.73 -7.31 -5.99
N LEU A 416 4.72 -6.43 -6.16
CA LEU A 416 6.09 -6.86 -6.46
C LEU A 416 6.66 -7.69 -5.31
N ARG A 417 6.29 -7.40 -4.06
CA ARG A 417 6.59 -8.26 -2.90
C ARG A 417 5.99 -9.66 -2.97
N GLU A 418 4.86 -9.83 -3.62
CA GLU A 418 4.24 -11.14 -3.76
C GLU A 418 4.94 -12.01 -4.82
N ARG A 419 5.50 -11.39 -5.87
CA ARG A 419 6.09 -12.11 -7.02
C ARG A 419 7.61 -12.18 -7.01
N TYR A 420 8.26 -11.06 -6.74
CA TYR A 420 9.68 -10.82 -7.02
C TYR A 420 10.49 -10.50 -5.77
N THR A 421 9.95 -10.77 -4.58
CA THR A 421 10.69 -10.60 -3.33
C THR A 421 10.79 -11.92 -2.58
N VAL A 422 12.03 -12.33 -2.31
CA VAL A 422 12.34 -13.43 -1.41
C VAL A 422 12.41 -12.87 0.01
N LEU A 423 11.79 -13.57 0.95
CA LEU A 423 11.89 -13.26 2.37
C LEU A 423 12.77 -14.29 3.06
N ASN A 424 13.68 -13.79 3.87
CA ASN A 424 14.53 -14.58 4.72
C ASN A 424 14.20 -14.24 6.17
N PRO A 425 13.18 -14.90 6.77
CA PRO A 425 12.57 -14.45 8.02
C PRO A 425 13.43 -14.73 9.25
N GLY A 426 14.37 -15.67 9.13
CA GLY A 426 15.24 -16.08 10.22
C GLY A 426 16.32 -17.06 9.78
N ARG A 427 17.22 -17.39 10.71
CA ARG A 427 18.39 -18.25 10.52
C ARG A 427 18.48 -19.30 11.59
N ILE A 428 19.04 -20.43 11.21
CA ILE A 428 19.10 -21.64 12.02
C ILE A 428 20.54 -22.13 12.07
N TRP A 429 21.10 -22.31 13.25
CA TRP A 429 22.41 -22.90 13.41
C TRP A 429 22.33 -24.42 13.34
N TYR A 430 23.18 -25.01 12.49
CA TYR A 430 23.42 -26.44 12.45
C TYR A 430 24.84 -26.74 12.96
N PRO A 431 25.01 -27.64 13.93
CA PRO A 431 26.34 -28.10 14.33
C PRO A 431 27.02 -28.87 13.18
N SER A 432 28.35 -29.02 13.27
CA SER A 432 29.11 -29.77 12.26
C SER A 432 28.53 -31.17 12.05
N GLY A 433 28.40 -31.58 10.79
CA GLY A 433 27.83 -32.88 10.41
C GLY A 433 26.32 -33.04 10.54
N ALA A 434 25.57 -31.99 10.91
CA ALA A 434 24.11 -32.06 11.10
C ALA A 434 23.26 -31.68 9.88
N THR A 435 23.87 -31.28 8.75
CA THR A 435 23.17 -31.06 7.48
C THR A 435 23.53 -32.15 6.46
N PRO A 436 22.69 -32.41 5.43
CA PRO A 436 23.03 -33.33 4.34
C PRO A 436 24.34 -32.97 3.60
N LEU A 437 24.79 -31.73 3.72
CA LEU A 437 26.05 -31.23 3.16
C LEU A 437 27.28 -31.55 4.02
N ASN A 438 27.09 -32.06 5.24
CA ASN A 438 28.14 -32.48 6.18
C ASN A 438 29.32 -31.49 6.29
N PRO A 439 29.07 -30.21 6.64
CA PRO A 439 30.14 -29.23 6.80
C PRO A 439 31.03 -29.60 7.99
N THR A 440 32.34 -29.42 7.81
CA THR A 440 33.39 -29.70 8.81
C THR A 440 33.32 -28.77 10.04
N PHE A 441 32.50 -27.73 9.98
CA PHE A 441 32.22 -26.76 11.03
C PHE A 441 30.72 -26.49 11.09
N GLY A 442 30.24 -25.95 12.22
CA GLY A 442 28.84 -25.56 12.32
C GLY A 442 28.53 -24.38 11.39
N VAL A 443 27.33 -24.36 10.83
CA VAL A 443 26.92 -23.39 9.81
C VAL A 443 25.56 -22.79 10.15
N TRP A 444 25.39 -21.51 9.86
CA TRP A 444 24.05 -20.94 9.79
C TRP A 444 23.37 -21.40 8.51
N ALA A 445 22.07 -21.63 8.59
CA ALA A 445 21.24 -22.03 7.47
C ALA A 445 20.04 -21.10 7.37
N ASN A 446 19.58 -20.91 6.15
CA ASN A 446 18.47 -20.06 5.81
C ASN A 446 17.35 -20.89 5.18
N LYS A 447 16.11 -20.56 5.53
CA LYS A 447 14.93 -21.08 4.84
C LYS A 447 14.22 -19.90 4.17
N PRO A 448 14.49 -19.65 2.88
CA PRO A 448 13.84 -18.58 2.16
C PRO A 448 12.34 -18.89 1.97
N PHE A 449 11.57 -17.83 1.79
CA PHE A 449 10.22 -17.88 1.25
C PHE A 449 10.25 -17.06 -0.03
N ALA A 450 10.33 -17.74 -1.17
CA ALA A 450 10.34 -17.07 -2.45
C ALA A 450 9.00 -16.38 -2.75
N GLY A 451 9.07 -15.31 -3.52
CA GLY A 451 7.92 -14.77 -4.22
C GLY A 451 7.39 -15.80 -5.23
N GLY A 452 6.11 -15.68 -5.59
CA GLY A 452 5.52 -16.51 -6.63
C GLY A 452 5.56 -15.78 -7.97
N GLU A 453 6.63 -15.90 -8.73
CA GLU A 453 6.72 -15.27 -10.06
C GLU A 453 5.57 -15.68 -10.99
N SER A 454 5.03 -16.89 -10.83
CA SER A 454 3.88 -17.39 -11.58
C SER A 454 2.51 -16.89 -11.09
N LEU A 455 2.46 -16.05 -10.04
CA LEU A 455 1.19 -15.48 -9.58
C LEU A 455 0.58 -14.60 -10.66
N ASP A 456 -0.64 -14.97 -11.06
CA ASP A 456 -1.51 -14.16 -11.89
C ASP A 456 -2.40 -13.25 -11.02
N ARG A 457 -3.21 -12.41 -11.66
CA ARG A 457 -4.20 -11.56 -11.02
C ARG A 457 -5.18 -12.40 -10.18
N GLU A 458 -5.61 -11.84 -9.05
CA GLU A 458 -6.79 -12.36 -8.37
C GLU A 458 -8.04 -11.85 -9.08
N GLU A 459 -8.96 -12.74 -9.40
CA GLU A 459 -10.24 -12.39 -10.00
C GLU A 459 -11.36 -12.59 -8.97
N ILE A 460 -12.30 -11.65 -8.91
CA ILE A 460 -13.52 -11.77 -8.12
C ILE A 460 -14.72 -11.49 -9.00
N ASP A 461 -15.60 -12.48 -9.10
CA ASP A 461 -16.97 -12.32 -9.57
C ASP A 461 -17.85 -11.96 -8.38
N SER A 462 -18.58 -10.86 -8.51
CA SER A 462 -19.41 -10.34 -7.42
C SER A 462 -20.82 -10.09 -7.90
N TYR A 463 -21.75 -10.45 -7.02
CA TYR A 463 -23.18 -10.28 -7.23
C TYR A 463 -23.72 -9.49 -6.05
N GLU A 464 -24.44 -8.41 -6.35
CA GLU A 464 -25.04 -7.55 -5.35
C GLU A 464 -26.54 -7.45 -5.60
N MET A 465 -27.32 -7.47 -4.53
CA MET A 465 -28.70 -7.06 -4.55
C MET A 465 -28.98 -6.23 -3.33
N GLY A 466 -29.87 -5.25 -3.45
CA GLY A 466 -30.30 -4.57 -2.25
C GLY A 466 -31.55 -3.75 -2.46
N TRP A 467 -32.02 -3.27 -1.33
CA TRP A 467 -33.22 -2.48 -1.22
C TRP A 467 -32.99 -1.38 -0.19
N ARG A 468 -33.30 -0.16 -0.60
CA ARG A 468 -33.28 1.02 0.25
C ARG A 468 -34.68 1.60 0.26
N ASN A 469 -35.17 1.90 1.46
CA ASN A 469 -36.46 2.50 1.67
C ASN A 469 -36.33 3.73 2.58
N ARG A 470 -36.98 4.82 2.19
CA ARG A 470 -37.08 6.04 2.97
C ARG A 470 -38.55 6.37 3.23
N PRO A 471 -39.21 5.75 4.23
CA PRO A 471 -40.61 6.00 4.53
C PRO A 471 -40.92 7.46 4.86
N ASN A 472 -39.94 8.16 5.46
CA ASN A 472 -40.02 9.58 5.76
C ASN A 472 -38.62 10.21 5.78
N GLU A 473 -38.56 11.52 5.90
CA GLU A 473 -37.31 12.29 5.89
C GLU A 473 -36.32 11.91 7.01
N ASN A 474 -36.79 11.36 8.13
CA ASN A 474 -35.99 11.07 9.32
C ASN A 474 -35.64 9.59 9.50
N PHE A 475 -36.08 8.70 8.59
CA PHE A 475 -35.84 7.27 8.69
C PHE A 475 -35.42 6.67 7.35
N LEU A 476 -34.26 6.03 7.34
CA LEU A 476 -33.71 5.29 6.21
C LEU A 476 -33.50 3.83 6.63
N LEU A 477 -34.07 2.91 5.86
CA LEU A 477 -33.80 1.48 5.97
C LEU A 477 -33.03 1.03 4.73
N GLU A 478 -31.95 0.27 4.93
CA GLU A 478 -31.15 -0.31 3.86
C GLU A 478 -30.86 -1.78 4.17
N LEU A 479 -31.07 -2.64 3.18
CA LEU A 479 -30.65 -4.03 3.15
C LEU A 479 -29.81 -4.24 1.89
N SER A 480 -28.60 -4.75 2.04
CA SER A 480 -27.65 -4.95 0.94
C SER A 480 -26.83 -6.21 1.15
#